data_AF-A0A9Q2CYG5-F1
#
_entry.id   AF-A0A9Q2CYG5-F1
#
_cell.length_a   1.000
_cell.length_b   1.000
_cell.length_c   1.000
_cell.angle_alpha   90.00
_cell.angle_beta   90.00
_cell.angle_gamma   90.00
#
_symmetry.space_group_name_H-M   'P 1'
#
loop_
_entity.id
_entity.type
_entity.pdbx_description
1 polymer ?
#
loop_
_entity_poly.entity_id
_entity_poly.type
_entity_poly.pdbx_seq_one_letter_code
_entity_poly.pdbx_strand_id
1 'polypeptide(L)'
;MNLKHLLAATAASTLLLTACNQDDSAETEEPIENAETEEAKEAEATEVKVSEDELKDSIEFDGEYGHYVITRIDTIDIPPTDLDKEAAEDAGEEASDSPAVVIEFDFTNKSNSPTSASEAFALDLAVRQFNESGMIPTDNLTLDIPEDSTYHKNVNDASETVQTDESSKAVVAYGPIDSEENDINIQSREDESLLNLLLKFNE
;
A
#
# COMPACT_ATOMS: atom_id res chain seq x y z
N MET A 1 20.05 -75.65 1.04
CA MET A 1 19.91 -74.64 2.11
C MET A 1 18.44 -74.30 2.25
N ASN A 2 17.90 -74.50 3.45
CA ASN A 2 16.57 -74.07 3.87
C ASN A 2 16.49 -72.54 3.90
N LEU A 3 15.38 -71.93 3.46
CA LEU A 3 14.49 -71.17 4.36
C LEU A 3 13.17 -70.73 3.67
N LYS A 4 12.09 -71.42 4.07
CA LYS A 4 10.76 -70.92 4.45
C LYS A 4 9.94 -70.09 3.43
N HIS A 5 9.06 -70.80 2.72
CA HIS A 5 7.71 -70.33 2.37
C HIS A 5 6.76 -70.49 3.57
N LEU A 6 5.80 -69.56 3.71
CA LEU A 6 4.48 -69.61 4.38
C LEU A 6 4.15 -68.12 4.69
N LEU A 7 2.99 -67.52 4.43
CA LEU A 7 1.62 -68.02 4.53
C LEU A 7 0.69 -67.05 3.76
N ALA A 8 -0.34 -67.59 3.11
CA ALA A 8 -1.48 -66.87 2.56
C ALA A 8 -2.62 -66.74 3.59
N ALA A 9 -3.46 -65.71 3.48
CA ALA A 9 -4.89 -65.66 3.86
C ALA A 9 -5.42 -64.24 3.54
N THR A 10 -6.34 -64.00 2.59
CA THR A 10 -7.83 -64.08 2.70
C THR A 10 -8.37 -63.30 3.91
N ALA A 11 -9.33 -62.38 3.83
CA ALA A 11 -10.64 -62.49 3.20
C ALA A 11 -11.36 -61.13 3.16
N ALA A 12 -12.29 -60.99 2.20
CA ALA A 12 -13.30 -59.94 2.14
C ALA A 12 -14.35 -60.11 3.24
N SER A 13 -14.97 -59.01 3.71
CA SER A 13 -16.44 -58.85 3.76
C SER A 13 -16.90 -57.61 4.54
N THR A 14 -18.06 -57.12 4.06
CA THR A 14 -19.19 -56.51 4.80
C THR A 14 -19.14 -55.04 5.23
N LEU A 15 -19.86 -54.24 4.44
CA LEU A 15 -20.68 -53.11 4.86
C LEU A 15 -21.61 -53.47 6.04
N LEU A 16 -21.62 -52.63 7.08
CA LEU A 16 -22.72 -52.49 8.04
C LEU A 16 -22.79 -51.02 8.51
N LEU A 17 -23.88 -50.33 8.17
CA LEU A 17 -24.31 -49.07 8.80
C LEU A 17 -24.89 -49.37 10.17
N THR A 18 -24.50 -48.68 11.25
CA THR A 18 -25.39 -48.38 12.41
C THR A 18 -24.87 -47.21 13.29
N ALA A 19 -25.69 -46.15 13.36
CA ALA A 19 -26.04 -45.21 14.46
C ALA A 19 -25.03 -44.50 15.42
N CYS A 20 -25.26 -43.17 15.53
CA CYS A 20 -25.37 -42.30 16.73
C CYS A 20 -24.18 -42.04 17.70
N ASN A 21 -23.78 -40.75 17.72
CA ASN A 21 -23.23 -39.91 18.81
C ASN A 21 -22.03 -40.41 19.64
N GLN A 22 -20.89 -39.72 19.52
CA GLN A 22 -20.35 -38.71 20.48
C GLN A 22 -18.82 -38.61 20.39
N ASP A 23 -18.36 -37.42 19.99
CA ASP A 23 -17.06 -36.75 20.11
C ASP A 23 -15.71 -37.39 19.70
N ASP A 24 -14.96 -36.53 19.01
CA ASP A 24 -13.51 -36.38 18.88
C ASP A 24 -12.74 -37.05 17.71
N SER A 25 -12.13 -36.15 16.93
CA SER A 25 -11.02 -36.29 15.99
C SER A 25 -11.22 -36.99 14.63
N ALA A 26 -11.43 -36.09 13.65
CA ALA A 26 -10.58 -35.88 12.47
C ALA A 26 -10.81 -36.71 11.18
N GLU A 27 -10.94 -35.92 10.11
CA GLU A 27 -10.65 -36.20 8.69
C GLU A 27 -11.78 -36.84 7.87
N THR A 28 -12.70 -35.98 7.43
CA THR A 28 -13.51 -36.22 6.22
C THR A 28 -13.09 -35.18 5.18
N GLU A 29 -12.56 -35.66 4.06
CA GLU A 29 -12.27 -34.86 2.88
C GLU A 29 -13.57 -34.27 2.33
N GLU A 30 -13.66 -32.94 2.29
CA GLU A 30 -14.72 -32.24 1.60
C GLU A 30 -14.39 -32.08 0.11
N PRO A 31 -15.38 -32.26 -0.78
CA PRO A 31 -15.19 -32.04 -2.20
C PRO A 31 -15.22 -30.55 -2.50
N ILE A 32 -14.22 -30.14 -3.27
CA ILE A 32 -14.12 -28.93 -4.10
C ILE A 32 -15.46 -28.60 -4.78
N GLU A 33 -16.11 -27.51 -4.39
CA GLU A 33 -17.13 -26.84 -5.19
C GLU A 33 -17.03 -25.31 -5.04
N ASN A 34 -16.94 -24.65 -6.21
CA ASN A 34 -17.09 -23.22 -6.47
C ASN A 34 -16.11 -22.24 -5.80
N ALA A 35 -14.95 -22.08 -6.44
CA ALA A 35 -14.37 -20.74 -6.55
C ALA A 35 -15.25 -19.91 -7.49
N GLU A 36 -16.22 -19.19 -6.94
CA GLU A 36 -16.75 -18.00 -7.60
C GLU A 36 -15.55 -17.08 -7.85
N THR A 37 -15.21 -16.91 -9.12
CA THR A 37 -14.32 -15.85 -9.54
C THR A 37 -15.14 -14.58 -9.39
N GLU A 38 -15.02 -13.91 -8.24
CA GLU A 38 -15.44 -12.53 -8.14
C GLU A 38 -14.67 -11.77 -9.23
N GLU A 39 -15.38 -11.34 -10.27
CA GLU A 39 -14.86 -10.33 -11.19
C GLU A 39 -14.49 -9.14 -10.30
N ALA A 40 -13.19 -8.93 -10.10
CA ALA A 40 -12.66 -7.75 -9.45
C ALA A 40 -13.26 -6.55 -10.18
N LYS A 41 -14.18 -5.87 -9.49
CA LYS A 41 -14.82 -4.69 -10.01
C LYS A 41 -13.72 -3.63 -10.03
N GLU A 42 -13.15 -3.36 -11.19
CA GLU A 42 -12.14 -2.30 -11.35
C GLU A 42 -12.67 -1.03 -10.67
N ALA A 43 -11.97 -0.58 -9.64
CA ALA A 43 -12.35 0.64 -8.94
C ALA A 43 -12.16 1.82 -9.90
N GLU A 44 -13.26 2.48 -10.26
CA GLU A 44 -13.19 3.68 -11.11
C GLU A 44 -12.32 4.74 -10.42
N ALA A 45 -11.22 5.12 -11.08
CA ALA A 45 -10.32 6.13 -10.57
C ALA A 45 -10.95 7.52 -10.69
N THR A 46 -10.85 8.31 -9.62
CA THR A 46 -11.21 9.73 -9.63
C THR A 46 -10.00 10.54 -10.10
N GLU A 47 -10.16 11.30 -11.19
CA GLU A 47 -9.07 12.13 -11.69
C GLU A 47 -8.88 13.38 -10.81
N VAL A 48 -7.65 13.63 -10.37
CA VAL A 48 -7.27 14.78 -9.54
C VAL A 48 -6.10 15.50 -10.19
N LYS A 49 -6.19 16.83 -10.27
CA LYS A 49 -5.11 17.63 -10.84
C LYS A 49 -4.01 17.87 -9.81
N VAL A 50 -2.78 17.71 -10.25
CA VAL A 50 -1.59 18.08 -9.49
C VAL A 50 -1.29 19.56 -9.72
N SER A 51 -1.14 20.32 -8.64
CA SER A 51 -0.82 21.75 -8.72
C SER A 51 -0.24 22.30 -7.43
N GLU A 52 0.57 23.35 -7.55
CA GLU A 52 1.07 24.14 -6.42
C GLU A 52 -0.03 24.88 -5.64
N ASP A 53 -1.28 24.89 -6.11
CA ASP A 53 -2.43 25.50 -5.43
C ASP A 53 -3.14 24.49 -4.51
N GLU A 54 -3.88 24.98 -3.52
CA GLU A 54 -4.79 24.12 -2.75
C GLU A 54 -5.88 23.54 -3.66
N LEU A 55 -6.31 22.31 -3.36
CA LEU A 55 -7.44 21.69 -4.03
C LEU A 55 -8.70 22.54 -3.82
N LYS A 56 -9.49 22.69 -4.88
CA LYS A 56 -10.77 23.42 -4.81
C LYS A 56 -11.74 22.78 -3.84
N ASP A 57 -11.74 21.46 -3.84
CA ASP A 57 -12.51 20.60 -2.94
C ASP A 57 -11.50 19.64 -2.30
N SER A 58 -11.44 19.61 -0.96
CA SER A 58 -10.59 18.66 -0.24
C SER A 58 -11.08 17.23 -0.47
N ILE A 59 -10.16 16.28 -0.43
CA ILE A 59 -10.48 14.86 -0.56
C ILE A 59 -10.40 14.24 0.82
N GLU A 60 -11.53 13.73 1.29
CA GLU A 60 -11.63 13.06 2.58
C GLU A 60 -11.50 11.55 2.42
N PHE A 61 -10.74 10.92 3.31
CA PHE A 61 -10.60 9.48 3.39
C PHE A 61 -10.57 9.03 4.86
N ASP A 62 -11.40 8.06 5.20
CA ASP A 62 -11.42 7.39 6.50
C ASP A 62 -10.76 6.02 6.36
N GLY A 63 -9.52 5.90 6.83
CA GLY A 63 -8.77 4.65 6.93
C GLY A 63 -8.89 3.99 8.31
N GLU A 64 -8.17 2.89 8.51
CA GLU A 64 -8.13 2.17 9.79
C GLU A 64 -7.34 2.96 10.84
N TYR A 65 -6.23 3.59 10.43
CA TYR A 65 -5.32 4.29 11.33
C TYR A 65 -5.57 5.80 11.38
N GLY A 66 -6.15 6.38 10.33
CA GLY A 66 -6.35 7.81 10.21
C GLY A 66 -7.63 8.25 9.52
N HIS A 67 -8.10 9.44 9.88
CA HIS A 67 -8.93 10.24 9.00
C HIS A 67 -8.04 11.29 8.33
N TYR A 68 -8.14 11.40 7.01
CA TYR A 68 -7.30 12.24 6.16
C TYR A 68 -8.17 13.24 5.41
N VAL A 69 -7.81 14.51 5.50
CA VAL A 69 -8.37 15.57 4.65
C VAL A 69 -7.24 16.08 3.77
N ILE A 70 -7.13 15.57 2.55
CA ILE A 70 -6.11 15.99 1.58
C ILE A 70 -6.49 17.37 1.04
N THR A 71 -5.61 18.34 1.24
CA THR A 71 -5.82 19.75 0.88
C THR A 71 -4.97 20.19 -0.30
N ARG A 72 -3.85 19.50 -0.57
CA ARG A 72 -2.98 19.79 -1.71
C ARG A 72 -2.26 18.53 -2.20
N ILE A 73 -2.12 18.43 -3.52
CA ILE A 73 -1.27 17.44 -4.20
C ILE A 73 -0.44 18.20 -5.22
N ASP A 74 0.87 18.13 -5.08
CA ASP A 74 1.84 18.85 -5.91
C ASP A 74 3.03 17.93 -6.25
N THR A 75 4.00 18.45 -6.99
CA THR A 75 5.30 17.80 -7.24
C THR A 75 6.44 18.56 -6.62
N ILE A 76 7.49 17.85 -6.22
CA ILE A 76 8.76 18.42 -5.78
C ILE A 76 9.93 17.64 -6.34
N ASP A 77 11.03 18.32 -6.64
CA ASP A 77 12.31 17.71 -6.99
C ASP A 77 13.12 17.43 -5.71
N ILE A 78 13.43 16.16 -5.46
CA ILE A 78 14.23 15.72 -4.33
C ILE A 78 15.70 15.62 -4.76
N PRO A 79 16.63 16.37 -4.14
CA PRO A 79 18.03 16.33 -4.51
C PRO A 79 18.65 14.97 -4.19
N PRO A 80 19.63 14.51 -4.98
CA PRO A 80 20.27 13.23 -4.76
C PRO A 80 21.00 13.19 -3.42
N THR A 81 20.90 12.06 -2.72
CA THR A 81 21.67 11.80 -1.51
C THR A 81 23.14 11.61 -1.84
N ASP A 82 24.01 11.63 -0.83
CA ASP A 82 25.43 11.34 -1.04
C ASP A 82 25.66 9.91 -1.55
N LEU A 83 24.78 8.97 -1.18
CA LEU A 83 24.81 7.60 -1.70
C LEU A 83 24.47 7.56 -3.20
N ASP A 84 23.46 8.33 -3.63
CA ASP A 84 23.08 8.43 -5.03
C ASP A 84 24.19 9.06 -5.88
N LYS A 85 24.87 10.08 -5.33
CA LYS A 85 26.03 10.71 -5.97
C LYS A 85 27.18 9.72 -6.15
N GLU A 86 27.55 8.99 -5.09
CA GLU A 86 28.60 7.96 -5.17
C GLU A 86 28.24 6.88 -6.20
N ALA A 87 26.98 6.43 -6.23
CA ALA A 87 26.51 5.44 -7.20
C ALA A 87 26.56 5.94 -8.65
N ALA A 88 26.16 7.20 -8.89
CA ALA A 88 26.22 7.82 -10.21
C ALA A 88 27.68 7.98 -10.68
N GLU A 89 28.58 8.43 -9.81
CA GLU A 89 30.01 8.55 -10.12
C GLU A 89 30.61 7.19 -10.53
N ASP A 90 30.30 6.12 -9.80
CA ASP A 90 30.74 4.76 -10.12
C ASP A 90 30.19 4.25 -11.46
N ALA A 91 28.97 4.67 -11.84
CA ALA A 91 28.36 4.39 -13.13
C ALA A 91 28.88 5.28 -14.27
N GLY A 92 29.64 6.35 -13.96
CA GLY A 92 30.07 7.35 -14.94
C GLY A 92 28.94 8.29 -15.40
N GLU A 93 27.94 8.48 -14.54
CA GLU A 93 26.77 9.32 -14.73
C GLU A 93 26.79 10.50 -13.73
N GLU A 94 25.95 11.49 -13.94
CA GLU A 94 25.75 12.59 -12.99
C GLU A 94 24.45 12.35 -12.22
N ALA A 95 24.51 12.41 -10.88
CA ALA A 95 23.30 12.31 -10.08
C ALA A 95 22.36 13.50 -10.37
N SER A 96 21.07 13.22 -10.44
CA SER A 96 20.04 14.21 -10.75
C SER A 96 18.93 14.16 -9.72
N ASP A 97 18.17 15.25 -9.64
CA ASP A 97 17.04 15.33 -8.74
C ASP A 97 15.96 14.32 -9.15
N SER A 98 15.32 13.74 -8.14
CA SER A 98 14.26 12.75 -8.30
C SER A 98 12.90 13.41 -8.06
N PRO A 99 12.01 13.50 -9.06
CA PRO A 99 10.69 14.07 -8.86
C PRO A 99 9.86 13.17 -7.94
N ALA A 100 9.05 13.79 -7.08
CA ALA A 100 8.16 13.11 -6.14
C ALA A 100 6.79 13.79 -6.08
N VAL A 101 5.74 13.03 -5.82
CA VAL A 101 4.43 13.59 -5.42
C VAL A 101 4.54 14.00 -3.97
N VAL A 102 4.15 15.24 -3.67
CA VAL A 102 4.01 15.75 -2.31
C VAL A 102 2.53 15.99 -1.99
N ILE A 103 2.08 15.50 -0.84
CA ILE A 103 0.69 15.52 -0.41
C ILE A 103 0.61 16.25 0.92
N GLU A 104 -0.09 17.39 0.96
CA GLU A 104 -0.44 18.07 2.22
C GLU A 104 -1.85 17.66 2.64
N PHE A 105 -2.00 17.31 3.92
CA PHE A 105 -3.26 16.86 4.48
C PHE A 105 -3.37 17.22 5.96
N ASP A 106 -4.60 17.36 6.43
CA ASP A 106 -4.91 17.34 7.86
C ASP A 106 -5.20 15.89 8.27
N PHE A 107 -4.51 15.43 9.30
CA PHE A 107 -4.59 14.07 9.84
C PHE A 107 -5.29 14.09 11.18
N THR A 108 -6.16 13.12 11.43
CA THR A 108 -6.68 12.81 12.77
C THR A 108 -6.40 11.35 13.09
N ASN A 109 -5.70 11.09 14.19
CA ASN A 109 -5.34 9.73 14.57
C ASN A 109 -6.58 8.96 15.04
N LYS A 110 -6.93 7.87 14.35
CA LYS A 110 -8.03 6.96 14.70
C LYS A 110 -7.57 5.68 15.38
N SER A 111 -6.25 5.48 15.47
CA SER A 111 -5.65 4.32 16.10
C SER A 111 -5.78 4.36 17.63
N ASN A 112 -5.66 3.19 18.27
CA ASN A 112 -5.73 3.05 19.73
C ASN A 112 -4.42 3.41 20.46
N SER A 113 -3.45 3.96 19.76
CA SER A 113 -2.14 4.35 20.30
C SER A 113 -1.62 5.62 19.66
N PRO A 114 -0.64 6.32 20.26
CA PRO A 114 0.03 7.41 19.58
C PRO A 114 0.67 6.93 18.27
N THR A 115 0.37 7.61 17.16
CA THR A 115 0.80 7.23 15.81
C THR A 115 1.12 8.51 15.04
N SER A 116 2.20 8.53 14.25
CA SER A 116 2.51 9.69 13.41
C SER A 116 1.66 9.71 12.15
N ALA A 117 1.45 10.89 11.56
CA ALA A 117 0.69 11.01 10.32
C ALA A 117 1.36 10.24 9.17
N SER A 118 2.71 10.24 9.10
CA SER A 118 3.47 9.52 8.08
C SER A 118 3.35 8.01 8.21
N GLU A 119 3.39 7.48 9.44
CA GLU A 119 3.21 6.05 9.71
C GLU A 119 1.79 5.61 9.35
N ALA A 120 0.77 6.33 9.83
CA ALA A 120 -0.61 6.04 9.52
C ALA A 120 -0.86 6.09 8.00
N PHE A 121 -0.39 7.15 7.32
CA PHE A 121 -0.51 7.25 5.87
C PHE A 121 0.11 6.04 5.16
N ALA A 122 1.31 5.60 5.57
CA ALA A 122 1.96 4.45 4.96
C ALA A 122 1.23 3.11 5.20
N LEU A 123 0.38 3.03 6.22
CA LEU A 123 -0.43 1.85 6.54
C LEU A 123 -1.79 1.86 5.82
N ASP A 124 -2.43 3.03 5.72
CA ASP A 124 -3.76 3.18 5.11
C ASP A 124 -3.72 3.45 3.61
N LEU A 125 -2.71 4.19 3.14
CA LEU A 125 -2.62 4.72 1.79
C LEU A 125 -1.29 4.33 1.12
N ALA A 126 -1.30 4.29 -0.21
CA ALA A 126 -0.13 4.11 -1.03
C ALA A 126 -0.14 5.09 -2.19
N VAL A 127 1.02 5.66 -2.49
CA VAL A 127 1.29 6.24 -3.80
C VAL A 127 1.89 5.14 -4.66
N ARG A 128 1.37 4.94 -5.86
CA ARG A 128 1.81 3.89 -6.77
C ARG A 128 1.86 4.42 -8.18
N GLN A 129 2.76 3.86 -8.98
CA GLN A 129 2.83 4.14 -10.40
C GLN A 129 2.44 2.89 -11.18
N PHE A 130 1.89 3.07 -12.38
CA PHE A 130 1.44 1.98 -13.22
C PHE A 130 1.86 2.23 -14.66
N ASN A 131 2.35 1.17 -15.30
CA ASN A 131 2.54 1.12 -16.74
C ASN A 131 1.99 -0.18 -17.33
N GLU A 132 2.25 -0.42 -18.60
CA GLU A 132 1.81 -1.63 -19.32
C GLU A 132 2.31 -2.93 -18.68
N SER A 133 3.42 -2.90 -17.94
CA SER A 133 3.99 -4.06 -17.25
C SER A 133 3.41 -4.27 -15.84
N GLY A 134 2.67 -3.30 -15.31
CA GLY A 134 1.99 -3.36 -14.02
C GLY A 134 2.43 -2.27 -13.05
N MET A 135 2.32 -2.58 -11.76
CA MET A 135 2.58 -1.63 -10.67
C MET A 135 4.08 -1.46 -10.38
N ILE A 136 4.50 -0.21 -10.22
CA ILE A 136 5.82 0.21 -9.77
C ILE A 136 5.66 0.89 -8.40
N PRO A 137 6.34 0.40 -7.35
CA PRO A 137 6.28 1.01 -6.03
C PRO A 137 7.04 2.34 -6.02
N THR A 138 6.60 3.27 -5.18
CA THR A 138 7.35 4.48 -4.82
C THR A 138 7.89 4.36 -3.41
N ASP A 139 9.04 4.97 -3.16
CA ASP A 139 9.63 5.09 -1.83
C ASP A 139 9.08 6.32 -1.11
N ASN A 140 9.07 6.27 0.22
CA ASN A 140 8.71 7.42 1.05
C ASN A 140 9.93 8.34 1.18
N LEU A 141 9.84 9.53 0.59
CA LEU A 141 10.88 10.56 0.54
C LEU A 141 10.56 11.77 1.43
N THR A 142 9.66 11.60 2.41
CA THR A 142 9.16 12.71 3.24
C THR A 142 10.30 13.40 4.02
N LEU A 143 11.29 12.64 4.48
CA LEU A 143 12.44 13.17 5.21
C LEU A 143 13.49 13.81 4.29
N ASP A 144 13.41 13.56 2.99
CA ASP A 144 14.33 14.08 1.98
C ASP A 144 13.83 15.39 1.34
N ILE A 145 12.64 15.87 1.75
CA ILE A 145 12.11 17.18 1.34
C ILE A 145 13.10 18.29 1.72
N PRO A 146 13.58 19.10 0.75
CA PRO A 146 14.56 20.16 1.00
C PRO A 146 14.16 21.16 2.10
N GLU A 147 15.11 21.60 2.91
CA GLU A 147 14.86 22.52 4.04
C GLU A 147 14.29 23.89 3.61
N ASP A 148 14.61 24.33 2.40
CA ASP A 148 14.12 25.59 1.82
C ASP A 148 12.78 25.46 1.10
N SER A 149 12.23 24.25 1.01
CA SER A 149 10.90 23.98 0.46
C SER A 149 9.79 24.56 1.34
N THR A 150 8.71 25.01 0.71
CA THR A 150 7.49 25.47 1.41
C THR A 150 6.81 24.36 2.22
N TYR A 151 7.10 23.10 1.89
CA TYR A 151 6.56 21.90 2.54
C TYR A 151 7.34 21.50 3.80
N HIS A 152 8.61 21.91 3.91
CA HIS A 152 9.51 21.41 4.96
C HIS A 152 9.01 21.71 6.38
N LYS A 153 8.28 22.81 6.56
CA LYS A 153 7.66 23.17 7.86
C LYS A 153 6.81 22.05 8.46
N ASN A 154 6.18 21.22 7.63
CA ASN A 154 5.24 20.17 8.06
C ASN A 154 5.91 18.76 8.08
N VAL A 155 7.20 18.64 7.73
CA VAL A 155 7.92 17.34 7.69
C VAL A 155 8.09 16.78 9.09
N ASN A 156 8.45 17.64 10.05
CA ASN A 156 8.59 17.24 11.46
C ASN A 156 7.23 16.82 12.03
N ASP A 157 6.18 17.62 11.80
CA ASP A 157 4.82 17.33 12.24
C ASP A 157 4.30 16.00 11.68
N ALA A 158 4.70 15.63 10.46
CA ALA A 158 4.35 14.34 9.87
C ALA A 158 4.97 13.15 10.61
N SER A 159 6.13 13.34 11.24
CA SER A 159 6.90 12.31 11.95
C SER A 159 6.64 12.28 13.46
N GLU A 160 6.09 13.35 14.02
CA GLU A 160 5.69 13.40 15.42
C GLU A 160 4.45 12.54 15.68
N THR A 161 4.45 11.79 16.79
CA THR A 161 3.29 10.98 17.16
C THR A 161 2.15 11.85 17.65
N VAL A 162 0.96 11.64 17.09
CA VAL A 162 -0.29 12.31 17.48
C VAL A 162 -1.07 11.38 18.41
N GLN A 163 -1.63 11.89 19.51
CA GLN A 163 -2.47 11.05 20.39
C GLN A 163 -3.77 10.65 19.68
N THR A 164 -4.42 9.58 20.16
CA THR A 164 -5.74 9.17 19.66
C THR A 164 -6.74 10.32 19.69
N ASP A 165 -7.50 10.48 18.60
CA ASP A 165 -8.48 11.55 18.35
C ASP A 165 -7.92 12.98 18.29
N GLU A 166 -6.61 13.17 18.39
CA GLU A 166 -5.96 14.45 18.11
C GLU A 166 -5.63 14.58 16.61
N SER A 167 -5.45 15.83 16.18
CA SER A 167 -5.17 16.15 14.78
C SER A 167 -3.87 16.93 14.61
N SER A 168 -3.19 16.74 13.49
CA SER A 168 -2.05 17.53 13.05
C SER A 168 -2.14 17.82 11.55
N LYS A 169 -1.45 18.87 11.09
CA LYS A 169 -1.19 19.06 9.67
C LYS A 169 0.09 18.33 9.32
N ALA A 170 0.08 17.59 8.22
CA ALA A 170 1.21 16.78 7.80
C ALA A 170 1.48 16.92 6.31
N VAL A 171 2.70 16.53 5.93
CA VAL A 171 3.08 16.35 4.54
C VAL A 171 3.74 14.99 4.37
N VAL A 172 3.49 14.33 3.24
CA VAL A 172 4.26 13.16 2.81
C VAL A 172 4.75 13.38 1.38
N ALA A 173 5.91 12.83 1.06
CA ALA A 173 6.42 12.77 -0.30
C ALA A 173 6.72 11.32 -0.72
N TYR A 174 6.35 10.98 -1.95
CA TYR A 174 6.59 9.66 -2.53
C TYR A 174 7.15 9.77 -3.95
N GLY A 175 8.24 9.03 -4.21
CA GLY A 175 8.93 9.01 -5.49
C GLY A 175 10.02 7.93 -5.53
N PRO A 176 10.91 7.95 -6.55
CA PRO A 176 10.84 8.80 -7.73
C PRO A 176 9.57 8.50 -8.55
N ILE A 177 9.02 9.52 -9.22
CA ILE A 177 7.91 9.35 -10.17
C ILE A 177 8.32 9.64 -11.61
N ASP A 178 7.65 9.02 -12.57
CA ASP A 178 7.79 9.32 -13.99
C ASP A 178 6.40 9.47 -14.59
N SER A 179 5.87 10.69 -14.53
CA SER A 179 4.52 11.05 -14.97
C SER A 179 4.37 11.19 -16.48
N GLU A 180 5.46 11.15 -17.24
CA GLU A 180 5.41 11.16 -18.70
C GLU A 180 5.05 9.78 -19.25
N GLU A 181 5.51 8.72 -18.58
CA GLU A 181 5.37 7.33 -19.05
C GLU A 181 4.41 6.49 -18.18
N ASN A 182 4.05 6.94 -16.97
CA ASN A 182 3.28 6.15 -16.02
C ASN A 182 2.07 6.92 -15.46
N ASP A 183 0.99 6.20 -15.20
CA ASP A 183 -0.12 6.69 -14.38
C ASP A 183 0.29 6.66 -12.91
N ILE A 184 0.07 7.75 -12.16
CA ILE A 184 0.36 7.81 -10.72
C ILE A 184 -0.95 7.90 -9.95
N ASN A 185 -1.12 7.01 -8.98
CA ASN A 185 -2.33 6.94 -8.17
C ASN A 185 -2.03 7.08 -6.68
N ILE A 186 -2.95 7.74 -5.96
CA ILE A 186 -3.07 7.64 -4.50
C ILE A 186 -4.22 6.67 -4.22
N GLN A 187 -3.93 5.58 -3.53
CA GLN A 187 -4.88 4.49 -3.33
C GLN A 187 -4.96 4.05 -1.87
N SER A 188 -6.15 3.64 -1.45
CA SER A 188 -6.32 2.83 -0.25
C SER A 188 -5.53 1.53 -0.37
N ARG A 189 -4.93 1.10 0.74
CA ARG A 189 -4.25 -0.18 0.86
C ARG A 189 -5.19 -1.33 1.18
N GLU A 190 -6.31 -1.05 1.83
CA GLU A 190 -7.33 -2.05 2.17
C GLU A 190 -8.10 -2.48 0.91
N ASP A 191 -8.66 -1.49 0.21
CA ASP A 191 -9.49 -1.69 -0.97
C ASP A 191 -9.48 -0.42 -1.83
N GLU A 192 -8.98 -0.52 -3.06
CA GLU A 192 -8.89 0.59 -4.01
C GLU A 192 -10.25 1.22 -4.35
N SER A 193 -11.36 0.51 -4.16
CA SER A 193 -12.71 1.07 -4.34
C SER A 193 -13.09 2.10 -3.27
N LEU A 194 -12.38 2.12 -2.14
CA LEU A 194 -12.56 3.13 -1.09
C LEU A 194 -11.90 4.46 -1.46
N LEU A 195 -10.73 4.41 -2.11
CA LEU A 195 -10.04 5.56 -2.63
C LEU A 195 -9.09 5.12 -3.74
N ASN A 196 -9.29 5.68 -4.94
CA ASN A 196 -8.39 5.55 -6.08
C ASN A 196 -8.35 6.89 -6.81
N LEU A 197 -7.30 7.67 -6.58
CA LEU A 197 -7.10 8.98 -7.21
C LEU A 197 -6.08 8.85 -8.32
N LEU A 198 -6.46 9.08 -9.57
CA LEU A 198 -5.53 9.17 -10.70
C LEU A 198 -5.02 10.61 -10.81
N LEU A 199 -3.71 10.79 -10.65
CA LEU A 199 -3.08 12.11 -10.67
C LEU A 199 -2.85 12.57 -12.11
N LYS A 200 -3.35 13.76 -12.43
CA LYS A 200 -3.16 14.43 -13.71
C LYS A 200 -2.14 15.56 -13.56
N PHE A 201 -0.97 15.33 -14.13
CA PHE A 201 0.12 16.31 -14.21
C PHE A 201 -0.19 17.24 -15.40
N ASN A 202 0.12 18.53 -15.26
CA ASN A 202 -0.23 19.51 -16.30
C ASN A 202 0.58 19.24 -17.59
N GLU A 203 -0.12 19.13 -18.72
CA GLU A 203 0.44 19.19 -20.09
C GLU A 203 0.77 20.63 -20.51
#